data_AF-A0A0C2Z7F4-F1
#
_entry.id   AF-A0A0C2Z7F4-F1
#
_cell.length_a   1.000
_cell.length_b   1.000
_cell.length_c   1.000
_cell.angle_alpha   90.00
_cell.angle_beta   90.00
_cell.angle_gamma   90.00
#
_symmetry.space_group_name_H-M   'P 1'
#
loop_
_entity.id
_entity.type
_entity.pdbx_description
1 polymer ?
#
loop_
_entity_poly.entity_id
_entity_poly.type
_entity_poly.pdbx_seq_one_letter_code
_entity_poly.pdbx_strand_id
1 'polypeptide(L)'
;MDIQCVDWQQGDALQPQSFEHLFPKVDGVVHTLGTLLENNSYKHALREGNIPTLIRGLFHSFTGDSGNPLQKKAASTGYESMNRDSALRVCAAFIASPRRTDLSDCDQTRPFIFVSAEDIFRPVIPARYIETKWEAERGIQQMMRENTDYRGVYIRPSLVYHAHLRPLTTPAATLLDLSAAIHKKVPRSIPTPSSLLRSLGSTPSGVSSSSSPFESIANMLTIPPIHVDHVAEAICVAFESQDVRGIVGVRRMRELIGWPVDGEGS
;
A
#
# COMPACT_ATOMS: atom_id res chain seq x y z
N MET A 1 20.80 -4.12 -17.15
CA MET A 1 19.81 -4.99 -17.82
C MET A 1 19.02 -4.11 -18.76
N ASP A 2 19.24 -4.25 -20.06
CA ASP A 2 18.35 -3.64 -21.05
C ASP A 2 17.00 -4.37 -20.96
N ILE A 3 15.92 -3.64 -20.70
CA ILE A 3 14.56 -4.20 -20.69
C ILE A 3 14.19 -4.45 -22.16
N GLN A 4 14.46 -5.65 -22.66
CA GLN A 4 14.45 -5.90 -24.12
C GLN A 4 13.06 -6.03 -24.76
N CYS A 5 11.95 -6.00 -24.02
CA CYS A 5 10.60 -5.98 -24.60
C CYS A 5 9.59 -5.30 -23.65
N VAL A 6 9.33 -4.01 -23.84
CA VAL A 6 8.20 -3.32 -23.19
C VAL A 6 7.17 -2.96 -24.27
N ASP A 7 5.95 -3.43 -24.10
CA ASP A 7 4.80 -3.03 -24.92
C ASP A 7 3.94 -2.02 -24.17
N TRP A 8 3.82 -0.80 -24.71
CA TRP A 8 3.07 0.28 -24.09
C TRP A 8 1.67 0.33 -24.68
N GLN A 9 0.67 0.07 -23.84
CA GLN A 9 -0.75 0.11 -24.22
C GLN A 9 -1.45 1.26 -23.50
N GLN A 10 -2.22 2.04 -24.25
CA GLN A 10 -3.05 3.10 -23.67
C GLN A 10 -4.36 2.51 -23.16
N GLY A 11 -4.79 2.90 -21.95
CA GLY A 11 -6.04 2.43 -21.35
C GLY A 11 -6.47 3.28 -20.17
N ASP A 12 -7.75 3.17 -19.80
CA ASP A 12 -8.33 3.81 -18.62
C ASP A 12 -8.77 2.75 -17.61
N ALA A 13 -8.16 2.73 -16.43
CA ALA A 13 -8.46 1.75 -15.38
C ALA A 13 -9.90 1.85 -14.83
N LEU A 14 -10.59 2.99 -15.02
CA LEU A 14 -12.02 3.13 -14.73
C LEU A 14 -12.91 2.54 -15.84
N GLN A 15 -12.34 2.32 -17.02
CA GLN A 15 -12.99 1.72 -18.18
C GLN A 15 -12.13 0.56 -18.74
N PRO A 16 -12.03 -0.58 -18.01
CA PRO A 16 -11.17 -1.69 -18.40
C PRO A 16 -11.42 -2.25 -19.81
N GLN A 17 -12.61 -2.00 -20.38
CA GLN A 17 -12.93 -2.36 -21.77
C GLN A 17 -11.94 -1.77 -22.78
N SER A 18 -11.32 -0.63 -22.45
CA SER A 18 -10.28 -0.01 -23.28
C SER A 18 -9.03 -0.89 -23.47
N PHE A 19 -8.79 -1.87 -22.59
CA PHE A 19 -7.62 -2.76 -22.66
C PHE A 19 -7.91 -4.22 -22.28
N GLU A 20 -9.17 -4.63 -22.15
CA GLU A 20 -9.56 -5.97 -21.71
C GLU A 20 -9.04 -7.09 -22.63
N HIS A 21 -8.86 -6.79 -23.92
CA HIS A 21 -8.31 -7.68 -24.94
C HIS A 21 -6.86 -8.16 -24.64
N LEU A 22 -6.17 -7.51 -23.69
CA LEU A 22 -4.85 -7.90 -23.22
C LEU A 22 -4.92 -9.00 -22.16
N PHE A 23 -5.99 -9.05 -21.36
CA PHE A 23 -6.08 -9.96 -20.22
C PHE A 23 -5.90 -11.44 -20.61
N PRO A 24 -6.48 -11.97 -21.70
CA PRO A 24 -6.26 -13.38 -22.07
C PRO A 24 -4.80 -13.73 -22.41
N LYS A 25 -3.95 -12.73 -22.68
CA LYS A 25 -2.56 -12.88 -23.15
C LYS A 25 -1.53 -12.76 -22.03
N VAL A 26 -1.94 -12.41 -20.81
CA VAL A 26 -1.03 -12.18 -19.68
C VAL A 26 -1.24 -13.19 -18.57
N ASP A 27 -0.17 -13.53 -17.86
CA ASP A 27 -0.20 -14.50 -16.77
C ASP A 27 -0.73 -13.92 -15.46
N GLY A 28 -0.66 -12.61 -15.30
CA GLY A 28 -1.08 -11.91 -14.10
C GLY A 28 -1.17 -10.40 -14.32
N VAL A 29 -1.62 -9.69 -13.29
CA VAL A 29 -1.76 -8.23 -13.29
C VAL A 29 -1.07 -7.67 -12.05
N VAL A 30 -0.30 -6.60 -12.23
CA VAL A 30 0.22 -5.78 -11.12
C VAL A 30 -0.44 -4.40 -11.19
N HIS A 31 -1.32 -4.12 -10.23
CA HIS A 31 -2.03 -2.85 -10.13
C HIS A 31 -1.31 -1.90 -9.17
N THR A 32 -0.61 -0.93 -9.75
CA THR A 32 0.20 0.07 -9.03
C THR A 32 -0.47 1.44 -8.93
N LEU A 33 -1.66 1.62 -9.51
CA LEU A 33 -2.33 2.92 -9.52
C LEU A 33 -2.71 3.35 -8.11
N GLY A 34 -2.50 4.62 -7.85
CA GLY A 34 -2.94 5.28 -6.64
C GLY A 34 -2.45 6.71 -6.60
N THR A 35 -3.29 7.61 -6.09
CA THR A 35 -2.95 9.01 -5.87
C THR A 35 -3.02 9.29 -4.38
N LEU A 36 -1.97 9.90 -3.83
CA LEU A 36 -1.95 10.29 -2.42
C LEU A 36 -2.95 11.42 -2.14
N LEU A 37 -3.10 12.38 -3.06
CA LEU A 37 -3.98 13.55 -2.94
C LEU A 37 -4.48 14.01 -4.32
N GLU A 38 -5.72 14.50 -4.40
CA GLU A 38 -6.19 15.23 -5.58
C GLU A 38 -5.46 16.57 -5.69
N ASN A 39 -5.01 16.85 -6.90
CA ASN A 39 -3.72 17.48 -7.14
C ASN A 39 -3.72 19.01 -7.19
N ASN A 40 -4.82 19.72 -7.01
CA ASN A 40 -4.79 21.18 -7.18
C ASN A 40 -4.28 21.90 -5.95
N SER A 41 -4.92 21.73 -4.78
CA SER A 41 -4.56 22.50 -3.58
C SER A 41 -3.22 22.09 -2.98
N TYR A 42 -2.89 20.79 -3.00
CA TYR A 42 -1.62 20.27 -2.44
C TYR A 42 -0.40 20.62 -3.30
N LYS A 43 -0.49 20.46 -4.64
CA LYS A 43 0.61 20.85 -5.53
C LYS A 43 0.82 22.36 -5.54
N HIS A 44 -0.25 23.15 -5.36
CA HIS A 44 -0.16 24.60 -5.21
C HIS A 44 0.56 24.99 -3.90
N ALA A 45 0.14 24.42 -2.76
CA ALA A 45 0.76 24.71 -1.47
C ALA A 45 2.24 24.28 -1.38
N LEU A 46 2.61 23.17 -2.04
CA LEU A 46 4.02 22.76 -2.18
C LEU A 46 4.83 23.72 -3.06
N ARG A 47 4.25 24.22 -4.16
CA ARG A 47 4.89 25.21 -5.02
C ARG A 47 5.07 26.55 -4.32
N GLU A 48 4.16 26.91 -3.42
CA GLU A 48 4.21 28.14 -2.65
C GLU A 48 5.04 28.04 -1.35
N GLY A 49 5.61 26.87 -1.04
CA GLY A 49 6.44 26.67 0.16
C GLY A 49 5.69 26.70 1.49
N ASN A 50 4.35 26.71 1.47
CA ASN A 50 3.49 26.88 2.66
C ASN A 50 3.11 25.55 3.32
N ILE A 51 4.11 24.67 3.51
CA ILE A 51 3.95 23.38 4.19
C ILE A 51 3.40 23.52 5.63
N PRO A 52 3.81 24.52 6.46
CA PRO A 52 3.28 24.69 7.81
C PRO A 52 1.78 24.97 7.85
N THR A 53 1.28 25.76 6.91
CA THR A 53 -0.15 26.11 6.79
C THR A 53 -1.00 24.90 6.43
N LEU A 54 -0.45 23.99 5.63
CA LEU A 54 -1.10 22.72 5.27
C LEU A 54 -1.17 21.76 6.46
N ILE A 55 -0.06 21.59 7.20
CA ILE A 55 -0.03 20.80 8.44
C ILE A 55 -1.04 21.37 9.45
N ARG A 56 -1.09 22.70 9.59
CA ARG A 56 -2.03 23.38 10.48
C ARG A 56 -3.48 23.20 10.05
N GLY A 57 -3.79 23.23 8.74
CA GLY A 57 -5.14 22.98 8.22
C GLY A 57 -5.61 21.53 8.39
N LEU A 58 -4.70 20.56 8.25
CA LEU A 58 -4.96 19.15 8.58
C LEU A 58 -5.21 18.97 10.09
N PHE A 59 -4.40 19.63 10.92
CA PHE A 59 -4.56 19.60 12.38
C PHE A 59 -5.87 20.27 12.83
N HIS A 60 -6.26 21.40 12.23
CA HIS A 60 -7.55 22.05 12.50
C HIS A 60 -8.75 21.21 12.05
N SER A 61 -8.61 20.42 10.97
CA SER A 61 -9.64 19.47 10.54
C SER A 61 -9.82 18.31 11.53
N PHE A 62 -8.77 17.98 12.29
CA PHE A 62 -8.81 16.98 13.36
C PHE A 62 -9.38 17.55 14.67
N THR A 63 -9.20 18.85 14.94
CA THR A 63 -9.70 19.53 16.15
C THR A 63 -11.09 20.16 15.99
N GLY A 64 -11.81 19.87 14.91
CA GLY A 64 -13.26 20.15 14.81
C GLY A 64 -13.65 21.53 14.30
N ASP A 65 -13.13 21.96 13.14
CA ASP A 65 -13.78 23.05 12.38
C ASP A 65 -14.27 22.60 10.99
N SER A 66 -15.54 22.90 10.75
CA SER A 66 -16.40 22.36 9.70
C SER A 66 -16.22 23.14 8.39
N GLY A 67 -15.16 22.82 7.64
CA GLY A 67 -15.09 23.23 6.22
C GLY A 67 -16.25 22.65 5.38
N ASN A 68 -16.73 23.43 4.41
CA ASN A 68 -17.94 23.18 3.60
C ASN A 68 -18.06 21.72 3.08
N PRO A 69 -19.10 20.95 3.49
CA PRO A 69 -19.21 19.52 3.21
C PRO A 69 -19.50 19.16 1.74
N LEU A 70 -19.99 20.10 0.93
CA LEU A 70 -20.32 19.84 -0.49
C LEU A 70 -19.06 19.76 -1.38
N GLN A 71 -18.05 20.59 -1.13
CA GLN A 71 -16.75 20.52 -1.82
C GLN A 71 -15.96 19.27 -1.44
N LYS A 72 -16.12 18.81 -0.19
CA LYS A 72 -15.48 17.59 0.33
C LYS A 72 -15.99 16.32 -0.38
N LYS A 73 -17.25 16.29 -0.84
CA LYS A 73 -17.86 15.13 -1.53
C LYS A 73 -17.47 15.01 -3.01
N ALA A 74 -17.32 16.12 -3.73
CA ALA A 74 -16.92 16.08 -5.14
C ALA A 74 -15.46 15.61 -5.31
N ALA A 75 -14.55 16.15 -4.48
CA ALA A 75 -13.15 15.75 -4.46
C ALA A 75 -12.91 14.39 -3.78
N SER A 76 -13.84 13.92 -2.92
CA SER A 76 -13.78 12.54 -2.42
C SER A 76 -14.08 11.56 -3.56
N THR A 77 -15.17 11.81 -4.30
CA THR A 77 -15.68 10.86 -5.30
C THR A 77 -14.63 10.50 -6.36
N GLY A 78 -13.85 11.46 -6.86
CA GLY A 78 -12.76 11.19 -7.80
C GLY A 78 -11.59 10.42 -7.18
N TYR A 79 -11.25 10.74 -5.93
CA TYR A 79 -10.18 10.10 -5.18
C TYR A 79 -10.46 8.62 -4.86
N GLU A 80 -11.64 8.32 -4.34
CA GLU A 80 -12.07 6.93 -4.09
C GLU A 80 -12.19 6.18 -5.41
N SER A 81 -12.73 6.82 -6.45
CA SER A 81 -12.83 6.22 -7.77
C SER A 81 -11.45 5.81 -8.31
N MET A 82 -10.46 6.69 -8.19
CA MET A 82 -9.11 6.43 -8.66
C MET A 82 -8.36 5.39 -7.83
N ASN A 83 -8.44 5.42 -6.49
CA ASN A 83 -7.64 4.53 -5.63
C ASN A 83 -8.29 3.17 -5.37
N ARG A 84 -9.62 3.14 -5.27
CA ARG A 84 -10.40 1.94 -4.94
C ARG A 84 -11.10 1.38 -6.16
N ASP A 85 -11.94 2.18 -6.81
CA ASP A 85 -12.83 1.63 -7.84
C ASP A 85 -12.06 1.20 -9.09
N SER A 86 -10.96 1.87 -9.44
CA SER A 86 -10.08 1.46 -10.54
C SER A 86 -9.51 0.05 -10.30
N ALA A 87 -9.00 -0.23 -9.09
CA ALA A 87 -8.45 -1.54 -8.75
C ALA A 87 -9.53 -2.63 -8.81
N LEU A 88 -10.73 -2.35 -8.30
CA LEU A 88 -11.85 -3.28 -8.32
C LEU A 88 -12.32 -3.56 -9.75
N ARG A 89 -12.44 -2.53 -10.59
CA ARG A 89 -12.86 -2.67 -11.99
C ARG A 89 -11.86 -3.47 -12.81
N VAL A 90 -10.57 -3.18 -12.66
CA VAL A 90 -9.51 -3.95 -13.35
C VAL A 90 -9.50 -5.39 -12.89
N CYS A 91 -9.64 -5.65 -11.58
CA CYS A 91 -9.73 -6.99 -11.04
C CYS A 91 -10.95 -7.76 -11.58
N ALA A 92 -12.13 -7.14 -11.61
CA ALA A 92 -13.35 -7.75 -12.12
C ALA A 92 -13.21 -8.10 -13.61
N ALA A 93 -12.67 -7.18 -14.42
CA ALA A 93 -12.45 -7.41 -15.84
C ALA A 93 -11.39 -8.49 -16.12
N PHE A 94 -10.34 -8.55 -15.28
CA PHE A 94 -9.33 -9.60 -15.34
C PHE A 94 -9.90 -10.99 -15.07
N ILE A 95 -10.70 -11.13 -14.00
CA ILE A 95 -11.39 -12.37 -13.66
C ILE A 95 -12.36 -12.80 -14.78
N ALA A 96 -13.10 -11.84 -15.34
CA ALA A 96 -14.05 -12.09 -16.42
C ALA A 96 -13.39 -12.48 -17.76
N SER A 97 -12.06 -12.32 -17.87
CA SER A 97 -11.29 -12.59 -19.08
C SER A 97 -10.46 -13.87 -18.92
N PRO A 98 -11.03 -15.05 -19.22
CA PRO A 98 -10.33 -16.32 -19.05
C PRO A 98 -9.07 -16.40 -19.91
N ARG A 99 -8.06 -17.10 -19.39
CA ARG A 99 -6.77 -17.34 -20.08
C ARG A 99 -7.04 -18.09 -21.39
N ARG A 100 -6.26 -17.77 -22.42
CA ARG A 100 -6.29 -18.53 -23.68
C ARG A 100 -5.83 -19.96 -23.41
N THR A 101 -6.66 -20.94 -23.76
CA THR A 101 -6.52 -22.36 -23.44
C THR A 101 -5.44 -23.09 -24.24
N ASP A 102 -4.64 -22.40 -25.05
CA ASP A 102 -3.56 -22.97 -25.85
C ASP A 102 -2.20 -23.04 -25.11
N LEU A 103 -2.12 -22.53 -23.88
CA LEU A 103 -0.93 -22.56 -23.04
C LEU A 103 -1.05 -23.69 -22.01
N SER A 104 -0.20 -24.71 -22.15
CA SER A 104 -0.29 -26.04 -21.52
C SER A 104 0.02 -26.13 -20.01
N ASP A 105 -0.05 -25.03 -19.26
CA ASP A 105 0.12 -25.02 -17.80
C ASP A 105 -1.25 -24.94 -17.11
N CYS A 106 -1.89 -26.10 -16.98
CA CYS A 106 -3.28 -26.27 -16.57
C CYS A 106 -3.54 -26.02 -15.07
N ASP A 107 -2.52 -25.76 -14.26
CA ASP A 107 -2.63 -25.79 -12.78
C ASP A 107 -2.07 -24.54 -12.07
N GLN A 108 -1.74 -23.49 -12.83
CA GLN A 108 -1.22 -22.25 -12.27
C GLN A 108 -2.31 -21.19 -12.08
N THR A 109 -2.42 -20.70 -10.85
CA THR A 109 -3.30 -19.58 -10.53
C THR A 109 -2.70 -18.25 -10.99
N ARG A 110 -3.53 -17.41 -11.60
CA ARG A 110 -3.12 -16.10 -12.14
C ARG A 110 -3.07 -15.06 -11.03
N PRO A 111 -1.92 -14.42 -10.74
CA PRO A 111 -1.84 -13.41 -9.71
C PRO A 111 -2.50 -12.10 -10.12
N PHE A 112 -3.28 -11.53 -9.22
CA PHE A 112 -3.61 -10.12 -9.19
C PHE A 112 -2.91 -9.48 -8.00
N ILE A 113 -1.82 -8.76 -8.28
CA ILE A 113 -1.00 -8.08 -7.27
C ILE A 113 -1.47 -6.64 -7.15
N PHE A 114 -1.90 -6.23 -5.96
CA PHE A 114 -2.30 -4.86 -5.68
C PHE A 114 -1.29 -4.18 -4.75
N VAL A 115 -0.78 -3.03 -5.17
CA VAL A 115 0.10 -2.20 -4.32
C VAL A 115 -0.76 -1.34 -3.41
N SER A 116 -0.79 -1.74 -2.14
CA SER A 116 -1.52 -1.13 -1.04
C SER A 116 -0.60 -0.27 -0.18
N ALA A 117 -0.89 -0.15 1.12
CA ALA A 117 -0.08 0.57 2.10
C ALA A 117 -0.24 -0.04 3.51
N GLU A 118 0.84 -0.05 4.28
CA GLU A 118 0.76 -0.24 5.72
C GLU A 118 0.10 0.97 6.40
N ASP A 119 -0.56 0.74 7.54
CA ASP A 119 -0.95 1.84 8.42
C ASP A 119 0.22 2.28 9.29
N ILE A 120 1.09 3.02 8.65
CA ILE A 120 2.15 3.77 9.29
C ILE A 120 2.00 5.22 8.87
N PHE A 121 2.51 6.14 9.68
CA PHE A 121 2.68 7.54 9.28
C PHE A 121 1.41 8.44 9.30
N ARG A 122 0.35 8.09 10.04
CA ARG A 122 -0.68 9.08 10.44
C ARG A 122 -0.08 9.98 11.55
N PRO A 123 -0.11 11.32 11.46
CA PRO A 123 -1.02 12.17 10.69
C PRO A 123 -0.50 12.69 9.33
N VAL A 124 0.70 12.28 8.90
CA VAL A 124 1.32 12.81 7.68
C VAL A 124 0.65 12.24 6.41
N ILE A 125 0.27 10.96 6.45
CA ILE A 125 -0.53 10.31 5.41
C ILE A 125 -2.01 10.40 5.82
N PRO A 126 -2.91 10.91 4.95
CA PRO A 126 -4.34 10.96 5.25
C PRO A 126 -4.90 9.56 5.54
N ALA A 127 -5.67 9.39 6.63
CA ALA A 127 -6.30 8.12 6.98
C ALA A 127 -7.08 7.52 5.78
N ARG A 128 -7.75 8.39 5.02
CA ARG A 128 -8.51 8.05 3.81
C ARG A 128 -7.69 7.39 2.69
N TYR A 129 -6.40 7.69 2.57
CA TYR A 129 -5.52 7.00 1.63
C TYR A 129 -5.38 5.52 1.98
N ILE A 130 -5.06 5.25 3.25
CA ILE A 130 -4.91 3.89 3.76
C ILE A 130 -6.26 3.16 3.72
N GLU A 131 -7.35 3.83 4.10
CA GLU A 131 -8.69 3.25 4.08
C GLU A 131 -9.12 2.84 2.67
N THR A 132 -8.94 3.69 1.66
CA THR A 132 -9.30 3.36 0.27
C THR A 132 -8.49 2.19 -0.28
N LYS A 133 -7.19 2.10 0.06
CA LYS A 133 -6.35 0.96 -0.28
C LYS A 133 -6.83 -0.33 0.39
N TRP A 134 -7.16 -0.29 1.68
CA TRP A 134 -7.70 -1.46 2.38
C TRP A 134 -9.12 -1.85 1.95
N GLU A 135 -9.96 -0.89 1.57
CA GLU A 135 -11.25 -1.15 0.94
C GLU A 135 -11.09 -1.89 -0.39
N ALA A 136 -10.13 -1.46 -1.22
CA ALA A 136 -9.80 -2.13 -2.47
C ALA A 136 -9.33 -3.57 -2.22
N GLU A 137 -8.42 -3.78 -1.25
CA GLU A 137 -7.98 -5.13 -0.86
C GLU A 137 -9.14 -6.04 -0.48
N ARG A 138 -10.07 -5.56 0.36
CA ARG A 138 -11.22 -6.36 0.78
C ARG A 138 -12.12 -6.73 -0.41
N GLY A 139 -12.36 -5.79 -1.31
CA GLY A 139 -13.17 -6.05 -2.51
C GLY A 139 -12.49 -7.02 -3.47
N ILE A 140 -11.18 -6.88 -3.71
CA ILE A 140 -10.39 -7.84 -4.50
C ILE A 140 -10.43 -9.20 -3.85
N GLN A 141 -10.22 -9.29 -2.53
CA GLN A 141 -10.23 -10.55 -1.81
C GLN A 141 -11.58 -11.27 -1.91
N GLN A 142 -12.67 -10.53 -1.85
CA GLN A 142 -14.00 -11.10 -2.05
C GLN A 142 -14.14 -11.72 -3.44
N MET A 143 -13.77 -11.00 -4.50
CA MET A 143 -13.82 -11.51 -5.88
C MET A 143 -12.91 -12.74 -6.07
N MET A 144 -11.73 -12.74 -5.45
CA MET A 144 -10.77 -13.86 -5.56
C MET A 144 -11.27 -15.14 -4.88
N ARG A 145 -12.03 -15.05 -3.79
CA ARG A 145 -12.61 -16.24 -3.12
C ARG A 145 -13.59 -16.99 -4.01
N GLU A 146 -14.26 -16.26 -4.90
CA GLU A 146 -15.26 -16.81 -5.82
C GLU A 146 -14.61 -17.42 -7.08
N ASN A 147 -13.29 -17.22 -7.28
CA ASN A 147 -12.58 -17.59 -8.51
C ASN A 147 -11.23 -18.27 -8.19
N THR A 148 -11.23 -19.60 -8.10
CA THR A 148 -10.07 -20.40 -7.66
C THR A 148 -8.88 -20.39 -8.62
N ASP A 149 -9.11 -20.04 -9.90
CA ASP A 149 -8.07 -19.93 -10.93
C ASP A 149 -7.21 -18.68 -10.77
N TYR A 150 -7.57 -17.82 -9.81
CA TYR A 150 -6.91 -16.56 -9.54
C TYR A 150 -6.44 -16.50 -8.10
N ARG A 151 -5.41 -15.68 -7.85
CA ARG A 151 -4.94 -15.40 -6.49
C ARG A 151 -4.69 -13.92 -6.29
N GLY A 152 -5.20 -13.38 -5.18
CA GLY A 152 -4.92 -12.01 -4.77
C GLY A 152 -3.64 -11.94 -3.93
N VAL A 153 -2.77 -10.97 -4.24
CA VAL A 153 -1.59 -10.62 -3.44
C VAL A 153 -1.65 -9.12 -3.11
N TYR A 154 -1.55 -8.76 -1.84
CA TYR A 154 -1.67 -7.37 -1.37
C TYR A 154 -0.35 -6.91 -0.77
N ILE A 155 0.43 -6.18 -1.57
CA ILE A 155 1.73 -5.66 -1.13
C ILE A 155 1.48 -4.44 -0.26
N ARG A 156 1.84 -4.51 1.02
CA ARG A 156 1.73 -3.40 1.97
C ARG A 156 3.13 -2.87 2.29
N PRO A 157 3.63 -1.91 1.50
CA PRO A 157 4.88 -1.25 1.83
C PRO A 157 4.71 -0.32 3.03
N SER A 158 5.81 -0.16 3.77
CA SER A 158 5.99 0.88 4.77
C SER A 158 6.41 2.20 4.08
N LEU A 159 7.34 2.94 4.68
CA LEU A 159 7.89 4.14 4.09
C LEU A 159 8.84 3.69 2.98
N VAL A 160 8.39 3.86 1.74
CA VAL A 160 9.22 3.59 0.56
C VAL A 160 10.17 4.75 0.35
N TYR A 161 11.47 4.49 0.48
CA TYR A 161 12.50 5.48 0.19
C TYR A 161 13.21 5.16 -1.13
N HIS A 162 13.62 6.20 -1.83
CA HIS A 162 14.50 6.14 -3.00
C HIS A 162 15.80 6.84 -2.62
N ALA A 163 16.87 6.07 -2.40
CA ALA A 163 18.16 6.63 -1.96
C ALA A 163 18.72 7.70 -2.92
N HIS A 164 18.38 7.59 -4.21
CA HIS A 164 18.90 8.46 -5.27
C HIS A 164 18.16 9.80 -5.45
N LEU A 165 16.97 9.99 -4.85
CA LEU A 165 16.13 11.16 -5.14
C LEU A 165 15.89 12.10 -3.94
N ARG A 166 16.16 11.67 -2.69
CA ARG A 166 15.93 12.51 -1.49
C ARG A 166 16.92 12.24 -0.35
N PRO A 167 18.05 12.98 -0.26
CA PRO A 167 19.03 12.86 0.83
C PRO A 167 18.47 13.17 2.23
N LEU A 168 17.36 13.90 2.32
CA LEU A 168 16.77 14.35 3.58
C LEU A 168 15.90 13.28 4.29
N THR A 169 15.50 12.20 3.59
CA THR A 169 14.73 11.09 4.20
C THR A 169 15.63 10.03 4.86
N THR A 170 16.94 10.10 4.65
CA THR A 170 17.92 9.16 5.22
C THR A 170 17.96 9.17 6.75
N PRO A 171 17.99 10.32 7.46
CA PRO A 171 18.05 10.33 8.93
C PRO A 171 16.77 9.79 9.59
N ALA A 172 15.60 10.05 9.00
CA ALA A 172 14.35 9.53 9.53
C ALA A 172 14.25 8.01 9.32
N ALA A 173 14.63 7.53 8.13
CA ALA A 173 14.66 6.10 7.84
C ALA A 173 15.60 5.33 8.79
N THR A 174 16.81 5.85 9.02
CA THR A 174 17.77 5.20 9.95
C THR A 174 17.28 5.19 11.40
N LEU A 175 16.66 6.27 11.87
CA LEU A 175 16.06 6.29 13.21
C LEU A 175 14.92 5.27 13.36
N LEU A 176 14.09 5.14 12.33
CA LEU A 176 13.01 4.14 12.32
C LEU A 176 13.57 2.71 12.25
N ASP A 177 14.60 2.46 11.45
CA ASP A 177 15.28 1.16 11.39
C ASP A 177 15.89 0.80 12.75
N LEU A 178 16.56 1.75 13.43
CA LEU A 178 17.09 1.55 14.78
C LEU A 178 15.95 1.26 15.78
N SER A 179 14.84 2.00 15.70
CA SER A 179 13.68 1.76 16.55
C SER A 179 13.12 0.35 16.34
N ALA A 180 12.97 -0.09 15.08
CA ALA A 180 12.49 -1.42 14.76
C ALA A 180 13.45 -2.52 15.25
N ALA A 181 14.76 -2.29 15.14
CA ALA A 181 15.78 -3.21 15.64
C ALA A 181 15.75 -3.35 17.17
N ILE A 182 15.58 -2.24 17.91
CA ILE A 182 15.39 -2.25 19.36
C ILE A 182 14.13 -3.04 19.72
N HIS A 183 13.00 -2.77 19.06
CA HIS A 183 11.76 -3.52 19.31
C HIS A 183 11.87 -5.02 19.03
N LYS A 184 12.74 -5.43 18.09
CA LYS A 184 13.01 -6.83 17.79
C LYS A 184 13.83 -7.52 18.89
N LYS A 185 14.78 -6.82 19.52
CA LYS A 185 15.76 -7.39 20.46
C LYS A 185 15.42 -7.20 21.94
N VAL A 186 14.46 -6.34 22.28
CA VAL A 186 14.08 -6.06 23.68
C VAL A 186 13.15 -7.15 24.22
N PRO A 187 13.44 -7.76 25.40
CA PRO A 187 12.56 -8.71 26.06
C PRO A 187 11.17 -8.12 26.35
N ARG A 188 10.13 -8.96 26.31
CA ARG A 188 8.72 -8.56 26.56
C ARG A 188 8.46 -7.90 27.93
N SER A 189 9.41 -7.99 28.87
CA SER A 189 9.34 -7.41 30.22
C SER A 189 9.70 -5.92 30.27
N ILE A 190 10.32 -5.36 29.22
CA ILE A 190 10.71 -3.94 29.18
C ILE A 190 9.72 -3.17 28.29
N PRO A 191 9.11 -2.08 28.80
CA PRO A 191 8.21 -1.26 28.01
C PRO A 191 8.98 -0.61 26.85
N THR A 192 8.56 -0.92 25.63
CA THR A 192 9.10 -0.32 24.41
C THR A 192 8.36 0.99 24.09
N PRO A 193 8.97 1.91 23.33
CA PRO A 193 8.30 3.14 22.90
C PRO A 193 6.96 2.88 22.19
N SER A 194 6.87 1.84 21.36
CA SER A 194 5.61 1.50 20.68
C SER A 194 4.56 0.91 21.63
N SER A 195 4.96 0.16 22.68
CA SER A 195 3.99 -0.36 23.66
C SER A 195 3.39 0.75 24.53
N LEU A 196 4.17 1.79 24.84
CA LEU A 196 3.64 2.97 25.53
C LEU A 196 2.63 3.72 24.66
N LEU A 197 2.97 3.97 23.39
CA LEU A 197 2.05 4.62 22.45
C LEU A 197 0.75 3.84 22.24
N ARG A 198 0.84 2.50 22.09
CA ARG A 198 -0.35 1.64 22.00
C ARG A 198 -1.21 1.72 23.27
N SER A 199 -0.58 1.72 24.45
CA SER A 199 -1.30 1.84 25.73
C SER A 199 -2.01 3.18 25.89
N LEU A 200 -1.49 4.25 25.28
CA LEU A 200 -2.14 5.57 25.29
C LEU A 200 -3.25 5.69 24.24
N GLY A 201 -3.19 4.91 23.16
CA GLY A 201 -4.19 4.87 22.09
C GLY A 201 -5.37 3.92 22.35
N SER A 202 -5.24 2.97 23.27
CA SER A 202 -6.31 2.03 23.64
C SER A 202 -7.31 2.68 24.60
N THR A 203 -8.37 3.31 24.09
CA THR A 203 -9.52 3.77 24.89
C THR A 203 -10.53 2.63 25.12
N PRO A 204 -11.17 2.50 26.31
CA PRO A 204 -12.03 1.35 26.65
C PRO A 204 -13.43 1.34 25.99
N SER A 205 -13.61 1.94 24.81
CA SER A 205 -14.94 2.12 24.22
C SER A 205 -14.95 1.65 22.76
N GLY A 206 -15.67 0.56 22.51
CA GLY A 206 -15.73 -0.17 21.24
C GLY A 206 -16.46 0.53 20.09
N VAL A 207 -16.03 1.74 19.71
CA VAL A 207 -16.52 2.42 18.50
C VAL A 207 -15.37 3.16 17.81
N SER A 208 -14.70 2.51 16.85
CA SER A 208 -14.23 3.11 15.57
C SER A 208 -13.41 2.07 14.80
N SER A 209 -13.80 1.82 13.55
CA SER A 209 -13.14 0.89 12.61
C SER A 209 -11.87 1.45 11.97
N SER A 210 -11.30 2.51 12.55
CA SER A 210 -10.05 3.13 12.14
C SER A 210 -9.06 3.09 13.31
N SER A 211 -7.89 2.49 13.06
CA SER A 211 -6.74 2.47 13.97
C SER A 211 -6.37 3.89 14.42
N SER A 212 -6.08 4.06 15.71
CA SER A 212 -5.80 5.37 16.30
C SER A 212 -4.49 5.98 15.73
N PRO A 213 -4.33 7.31 15.71
CA PRO A 213 -3.07 7.94 15.29
C PRO A 213 -1.85 7.43 16.08
N PHE A 214 -2.03 7.16 17.37
CA PHE A 214 -0.99 6.58 18.23
C PHE A 214 -0.61 5.16 17.81
N GLU A 215 -1.56 4.37 17.34
CA GLU A 215 -1.32 3.02 16.82
C GLU A 215 -0.53 3.06 15.50
N SER A 216 -0.85 3.99 14.59
CA SER A 216 -0.09 4.21 13.35
C SER A 216 1.36 4.65 13.61
N ILE A 217 1.59 5.53 14.60
CA ILE A 217 2.94 5.90 15.04
C ILE A 217 3.65 4.70 15.69
N ALA A 218 2.95 3.93 16.53
CA ALA A 218 3.51 2.74 17.13
C ALA A 218 3.91 1.69 16.07
N ASN A 219 3.13 1.55 14.99
CA ASN A 219 3.45 0.70 13.85
C ASN A 219 4.71 1.21 13.13
N MET A 220 4.81 2.52 12.88
CA MET A 220 5.99 3.15 12.28
C MET A 220 7.28 2.86 13.06
N LEU A 221 7.24 2.79 14.39
CA LEU A 221 8.41 2.46 15.22
C LEU A 221 8.80 0.98 15.19
N THR A 222 7.93 0.11 14.66
CA THR A 222 8.13 -1.36 14.65
C THR A 222 8.30 -1.96 13.26
N ILE A 223 7.84 -1.27 12.22
CA ILE A 223 7.92 -1.69 10.84
C ILE A 223 9.05 -0.89 10.18
N PRO A 224 10.14 -1.53 9.76
CA PRO A 224 11.26 -0.79 9.18
C PRO A 224 10.87 -0.21 7.81
N PRO A 225 11.47 0.92 7.38
CA PRO A 225 11.36 1.40 6.01
C PRO A 225 11.82 0.36 4.99
N ILE A 226 11.36 0.48 3.76
CA ILE A 226 11.72 -0.45 2.67
C ILE A 226 12.17 0.33 1.44
N HIS A 227 13.22 -0.15 0.77
CA HIS A 227 13.66 0.45 -0.49
C HIS A 227 12.68 0.11 -1.61
N VAL A 228 12.49 1.01 -2.57
CA VAL A 228 11.61 0.75 -3.71
C VAL A 228 11.99 -0.51 -4.50
N ASP A 229 13.30 -0.77 -4.64
CA ASP A 229 13.78 -1.93 -5.39
C ASP A 229 13.40 -3.25 -4.69
N HIS A 230 13.43 -3.28 -3.36
CA HIS A 230 12.98 -4.44 -2.59
C HIS A 230 11.47 -4.68 -2.72
N VAL A 231 10.68 -3.60 -2.87
CA VAL A 231 9.24 -3.72 -3.14
C VAL A 231 9.02 -4.30 -4.54
N ALA A 232 9.75 -3.81 -5.54
CA ALA A 232 9.67 -4.29 -6.91
C ALA A 232 10.12 -5.77 -7.03
N GLU A 233 11.23 -6.12 -6.39
CA GLU A 233 11.76 -7.49 -6.36
C GLU A 233 10.78 -8.44 -5.66
N ALA A 234 10.21 -8.04 -4.51
CA ALA A 234 9.19 -8.83 -3.83
C ALA A 234 7.93 -9.02 -4.68
N ILE A 235 7.54 -8.03 -5.51
CA ILE A 235 6.45 -8.16 -6.47
C ILE A 235 6.78 -9.21 -7.53
N CYS A 236 7.98 -9.18 -8.11
CA CYS A 236 8.43 -10.18 -9.08
C CYS A 236 8.41 -11.59 -8.49
N VAL A 237 8.99 -11.79 -7.30
CA VAL A 237 8.97 -13.08 -6.60
C VAL A 237 7.54 -13.54 -6.31
N ALA A 238 6.66 -12.63 -5.85
CA ALA A 238 5.26 -12.96 -5.60
C ALA A 238 4.47 -13.27 -6.88
N PHE A 239 4.87 -12.71 -8.02
CA PHE A 239 4.26 -12.98 -9.31
C PHE A 239 4.59 -14.40 -9.80
N GLU A 240 5.84 -14.83 -9.65
CA GLU A 240 6.31 -16.15 -10.07
C GLU A 240 5.87 -17.27 -9.12
N SER A 241 5.80 -16.99 -7.81
CA SER A 241 5.49 -17.99 -6.79
C SER A 241 3.99 -18.27 -6.63
N GLN A 242 3.56 -19.51 -6.89
CA GLN A 242 2.17 -19.94 -6.71
C GLN A 242 1.69 -19.97 -5.24
N ASP A 243 2.63 -20.12 -4.30
CA ASP A 243 2.34 -20.20 -2.86
C ASP A 243 2.07 -18.84 -2.19
N VAL A 244 2.38 -17.73 -2.88
CA VAL A 244 2.21 -16.39 -2.29
C VAL A 244 0.78 -15.91 -2.51
N ARG A 245 0.04 -15.73 -1.42
CA ARG A 245 -1.35 -15.27 -1.40
C ARG A 245 -1.61 -14.34 -0.22
N GLY A 246 -2.56 -13.43 -0.37
CA GLY A 246 -2.99 -12.54 0.71
C GLY A 246 -2.01 -11.40 0.98
N ILE A 247 -1.98 -10.92 2.22
CA ILE A 247 -1.23 -9.73 2.62
C ILE A 247 0.27 -10.05 2.69
N VAL A 248 1.08 -9.24 2.00
CA VAL A 248 2.54 -9.28 2.03
C VAL A 248 3.03 -7.95 2.59
N GLY A 249 3.21 -7.91 3.92
CA GLY A 249 3.82 -6.78 4.62
C GLY A 249 5.35 -6.79 4.49
N VAL A 250 6.01 -5.77 5.04
CA VAL A 250 7.46 -5.54 4.89
C VAL A 250 8.33 -6.73 5.30
N ARG A 251 8.00 -7.40 6.40
CA ARG A 251 8.77 -8.57 6.85
C ARG A 251 8.71 -9.69 5.83
N ARG A 252 7.51 -10.00 5.33
CA ARG A 252 7.31 -11.02 4.31
C ARG A 252 7.96 -10.64 2.99
N MET A 253 7.94 -9.37 2.59
CA MET A 253 8.68 -8.90 1.42
C MET A 253 10.19 -9.18 1.55
N ARG A 254 10.78 -8.85 2.71
CA ARG A 254 12.20 -9.11 2.99
C ARG A 254 12.54 -10.60 2.96
N GLU A 255 11.67 -11.45 3.52
CA GLU A 255 11.82 -12.91 3.45
C GLU A 255 11.80 -13.42 1.99
N LEU A 256 10.87 -12.92 1.16
CA LEU A 256 10.71 -13.36 -0.23
C LEU A 256 11.96 -13.05 -1.08
N ILE A 257 12.63 -11.94 -0.82
CA ILE A 257 13.84 -11.53 -1.57
C ILE A 257 15.14 -12.03 -0.91
N GLY A 258 15.05 -12.91 0.09
CA GLY A 258 16.22 -13.44 0.79
C GLY A 258 17.01 -12.38 1.57
N TRP A 259 16.39 -11.25 1.93
CA TRP A 259 17.05 -10.23 2.72
C TRP A 259 17.35 -10.78 4.11
N PRO A 260 18.61 -10.73 4.59
CA PRO A 260 18.98 -11.31 5.86
C PRO A 260 18.14 -10.70 6.99
N VAL A 261 17.37 -11.55 7.64
CA VAL A 261 16.70 -11.21 8.89
C VAL A 261 17.78 -11.29 9.96
N ASP A 262 18.56 -10.22 10.15
CA ASP A 262 19.67 -10.20 11.11
C ASP A 262 19.28 -10.89 12.43
N GLY A 263 19.86 -12.07 12.67
CA GLY A 263 19.45 -12.98 13.76
C GLY A 263 19.62 -14.49 13.50
N GLU A 264 19.79 -14.95 12.26
CA GLU A 264 20.21 -16.34 11.97
C GLU A 264 21.64 -16.35 11.41
N GLY A 265 22.58 -16.19 12.33
CA GLY A 265 23.99 -16.47 12.13
C GLY A 265 24.50 -17.02 13.45
N SER A 266 24.58 -18.36 13.49
CA SER A 266 25.28 -19.24 14.45
C SER A 266 25.32 -18.87 15.93
#